data_AF-A0A415F1H9-F1
#
_entry.id   AF-A0A415F1H9-F1
#
_cell.length_a   1.000
_cell.length_b   1.000
_cell.length_c   1.000
_cell.angle_alpha   90.00
_cell.angle_beta   90.00
_cell.angle_gamma   90.00
#
_symmetry.space_group_name_H-M   'P 1'
#
loop_
_entity.id
_entity.type
_entity.pdbx_description
1 polymer ?
#
loop_
_entity_poly.entity_id
_entity_poly.type
_entity_poly.pdbx_seq_one_letter_code
_entity_poly.pdbx_strand_id
1 'polypeptide(L)'
;KKITTTETDKDGKPVVKYEEPLQYVQLHPATEEFARKGYDENCVVYNNKTDHLIVATTEGYIIYDANKNNEMNEVASYSRPGKVKHVAIGDGKIVGLYLNDRTHGSEDAVDATIEVIDRDTEDFENSKTFSVSMNIKPNDGKNVVAVNDNKIYVCQSGLGLYVYDMNGTEQWNWQMPKAWDDKKGIYKALCNGCFVDDQYVYLAYGSYGIVVLDKNTHEVVTHRKTQNSANYITVKDGYMYVAYGRSRLQVFKLAE
;
A
#
# COMPACT_ATOMS: atom_id res chain seq x y z
N LYS A 1 3.97 30.87 -2.87
CA LYS A 1 4.60 31.73 -3.89
C LYS A 1 3.75 32.99 -4.05
N LYS A 2 4.32 34.21 -4.00
CA LYS A 2 3.54 35.45 -4.19
C LYS A 2 3.19 35.59 -5.68
N ILE A 3 1.91 35.65 -6.01
CA ILE A 3 1.45 35.97 -7.36
C ILE A 3 0.76 37.33 -7.30
N THR A 4 1.24 38.26 -8.12
CA THR A 4 0.57 39.55 -8.29
C THR A 4 -0.41 39.36 -9.45
N THR A 5 -1.70 39.52 -9.21
CA THR A 5 -2.70 39.43 -10.27
C THR A 5 -2.79 40.78 -11.00
N THR A 6 -3.37 40.79 -12.20
CA THR A 6 -3.68 42.04 -12.92
C THR A 6 -4.89 42.77 -12.32
N GLU A 7 -5.54 42.19 -11.32
CA GLU A 7 -6.64 42.81 -10.59
C GLU A 7 -6.10 43.85 -9.63
N THR A 8 -6.80 44.98 -9.50
CA THR A 8 -6.50 46.02 -8.52
C THR A 8 -7.63 46.12 -7.50
N ASP A 9 -7.30 46.39 -6.25
CA ASP A 9 -8.29 46.68 -5.22
C ASP A 9 -9.03 48.00 -5.48
N LYS A 10 -9.98 48.32 -4.62
CA LYS A 10 -10.79 49.55 -4.69
C LYS A 10 -9.97 50.86 -4.68
N ASP A 11 -8.71 50.79 -4.26
CA ASP A 11 -7.78 51.91 -4.18
C ASP A 11 -6.71 51.86 -5.31
N GLY A 12 -6.88 50.97 -6.30
CA GLY A 12 -6.01 50.84 -7.45
C GLY A 12 -4.70 50.09 -7.19
N LYS A 13 -4.54 49.42 -6.04
CA LYS A 13 -3.32 48.65 -5.74
C LYS A 13 -3.44 47.22 -6.27
N PRO A 14 -2.37 46.63 -6.82
CA PRO A 14 -2.40 45.25 -7.30
C PRO A 14 -2.80 44.28 -6.20
N VAL A 15 -3.80 43.44 -6.48
CA VAL A 15 -4.20 42.36 -5.59
C VAL A 15 -3.08 41.34 -5.56
N VAL A 16 -2.62 41.03 -4.35
CA VAL A 16 -1.61 40.00 -4.11
C VAL A 16 -2.33 38.74 -3.66
N LYS A 17 -2.23 37.67 -4.44
CA LYS A 17 -2.62 36.32 -4.00
C LYS A 17 -1.38 35.55 -3.56
N TYR A 18 -1.49 34.85 -2.46
CA TYR A 18 -0.48 33.91 -2.01
C TYR A 18 -0.91 32.52 -2.44
N GLU A 19 -0.12 31.88 -3.31
CA GLU A 19 -0.25 30.43 -3.48
C GLU A 19 0.42 29.74 -2.30
N GLU A 20 -0.32 28.92 -1.58
CA GLU A 20 0.23 27.96 -0.63
C GLU A 20 0.59 26.69 -1.40
N PRO A 21 1.89 26.45 -1.70
CA PRO A 21 2.30 25.35 -2.58
C PRO A 21 2.20 23.96 -1.91
N LEU A 22 2.00 23.94 -0.58
CA LEU A 22 1.81 22.74 0.20
C LEU A 22 0.42 22.83 0.82
N GLN A 23 -0.48 21.98 0.35
CA GLN A 23 -1.77 21.74 0.98
C GLN A 23 -1.64 20.57 1.93
N TYR A 24 -2.37 20.62 3.03
CA TYR A 24 -2.36 19.58 4.05
C TYR A 24 -3.79 19.30 4.50
N VAL A 25 -4.21 18.05 4.37
CA VAL A 25 -5.41 17.53 4.99
C VAL A 25 -4.98 16.53 6.06
N GLN A 26 -5.43 16.77 7.28
CA GLN A 26 -5.29 15.81 8.36
C GLN A 26 -6.53 14.93 8.39
N LEU A 27 -6.34 13.65 8.09
CA LEU A 27 -7.35 12.63 8.32
C LEU A 27 -7.45 12.37 9.83
N HIS A 28 -8.69 12.29 10.34
CA HIS A 28 -9.01 12.09 11.77
C HIS A 28 -8.08 12.85 12.73
N PRO A 29 -8.18 14.20 12.81
CA PRO A 29 -7.32 14.99 13.69
C PRO A 29 -7.42 14.47 15.13
N ALA A 30 -6.31 14.52 15.88
CA ALA A 30 -6.22 13.98 17.25
C ALA A 30 -7.02 14.81 18.29
N THR A 31 -8.31 15.02 18.02
CA THR A 31 -9.31 15.61 18.91
C THR A 31 -9.69 14.61 20.00
N GLU A 32 -10.42 15.07 21.02
CA GLU A 32 -10.93 14.19 22.07
C GLU A 32 -11.77 13.02 21.52
N GLU A 33 -12.46 13.25 20.40
CA GLU A 33 -13.24 12.22 19.71
C GLU A 33 -12.36 11.11 19.11
N PHE A 34 -11.20 11.44 18.54
CA PHE A 34 -10.41 10.50 17.72
C PHE A 34 -9.13 10.00 18.39
N ALA A 35 -8.55 10.76 19.33
CA ALA A 35 -7.21 10.52 19.89
C ALA A 35 -7.03 9.15 20.57
N ARG A 36 -8.11 8.45 20.92
CA ARG A 36 -8.08 7.12 21.58
C ARG A 36 -8.70 6.00 20.75
N LYS A 37 -9.11 6.28 19.51
CA LYS A 37 -9.82 5.33 18.65
C LYS A 37 -8.89 4.50 17.75
N GLY A 38 -7.59 4.82 17.69
CA GLY A 38 -6.60 4.02 16.97
C GLY A 38 -6.81 4.00 15.45
N TYR A 39 -7.10 5.18 14.88
CA TYR A 39 -7.20 5.35 13.45
C TYR A 39 -5.81 5.37 12.81
N ASP A 40 -5.69 4.62 11.71
CA ASP A 40 -4.48 4.53 10.90
C ASP A 40 -4.86 4.81 9.44
N GLU A 41 -4.10 5.67 8.78
CA GLU A 41 -4.06 5.79 7.32
C GLU A 41 -2.92 4.93 6.79
N ASN A 42 -3.27 3.82 6.13
CA ASN A 42 -2.30 2.76 5.83
C ASN A 42 -1.59 2.96 4.49
N CYS A 43 -2.30 3.46 3.48
CA CYS A 43 -1.80 3.61 2.11
C CYS A 43 -2.59 4.68 1.36
N VAL A 44 -1.96 5.33 0.39
CA VAL A 44 -2.60 6.25 -0.56
C VAL A 44 -2.11 5.95 -1.98
N VAL A 45 -3.03 5.99 -2.94
CA VAL A 45 -2.71 5.94 -4.38
C VAL A 45 -3.36 7.11 -5.10
N TYR A 46 -2.73 7.56 -6.17
CA TYR A 46 -3.28 8.57 -7.06
C TYR A 46 -3.85 7.91 -8.32
N ASN A 47 -5.14 8.08 -8.55
CA ASN A 47 -5.80 7.66 -9.78
C ASN A 47 -5.82 8.82 -10.79
N ASN A 48 -4.94 8.75 -11.78
CA ASN A 48 -4.83 9.77 -12.81
C ASN A 48 -6.03 9.82 -13.79
N LYS A 49 -6.94 8.84 -13.75
CA LYS A 49 -8.13 8.82 -14.62
C LYS A 49 -9.26 9.68 -14.09
N THR A 50 -9.44 9.66 -12.78
CA THR A 50 -10.47 10.42 -12.07
C THR A 50 -9.90 11.69 -11.41
N ASP A 51 -8.57 11.82 -11.36
CA ASP A 51 -7.86 12.86 -10.62
C ASP A 51 -8.16 12.79 -9.11
N HIS A 52 -8.18 11.56 -8.57
CA HIS A 52 -8.49 11.30 -7.17
C HIS A 52 -7.30 10.71 -6.39
N LEU A 53 -7.23 11.04 -5.10
CA LEU A 53 -6.44 10.32 -4.10
C LEU A 53 -7.34 9.31 -3.40
N ILE A 54 -6.97 8.04 -3.43
CA ILE A 54 -7.69 6.96 -2.76
C ILE A 54 -6.86 6.54 -1.55
N VAL A 55 -7.43 6.68 -0.36
CA VAL A 55 -6.77 6.42 0.92
C VAL A 55 -7.37 5.18 1.56
N ALA A 56 -6.52 4.20 1.86
CA ALA A 56 -6.86 3.04 2.67
C ALA A 56 -6.72 3.38 4.16
N THR A 57 -7.76 3.13 4.95
CA THR A 57 -7.81 3.49 6.37
C THR A 57 -8.19 2.32 7.26
N THR A 58 -8.15 2.53 8.58
CA THR A 58 -8.74 1.62 9.56
C THR A 58 -10.23 1.34 9.30
N GLU A 59 -10.97 2.28 8.69
CA GLU A 59 -12.44 2.16 8.52
C GLU A 59 -12.91 1.68 7.16
N GLY A 60 -12.03 1.73 6.16
CA GLY A 60 -12.43 1.54 4.77
C GLY A 60 -11.56 2.34 3.82
N TYR A 61 -12.19 2.91 2.79
CA TYR A 61 -11.57 3.85 1.86
C TYR A 61 -12.15 5.24 2.03
N ILE A 62 -11.30 6.25 1.86
CA ILE A 62 -11.73 7.64 1.69
C ILE A 62 -11.11 8.16 0.40
N ILE A 63 -11.92 8.82 -0.43
CA ILE A 63 -11.51 9.36 -1.72
C ILE A 63 -11.54 10.88 -1.65
N TYR A 64 -10.43 11.50 -2.07
CA TYR A 64 -10.30 12.95 -2.18
C TYR A 64 -10.11 13.34 -3.63
N ASP A 65 -10.60 14.53 -4.01
CA ASP A 65 -10.14 15.13 -5.25
C ASP A 65 -8.66 15.55 -5.10
N ALA A 66 -7.88 15.33 -6.16
CA ALA A 66 -6.49 15.78 -6.25
C ALA A 66 -6.40 17.13 -6.98
N ASN A 67 -7.49 17.90 -6.99
CA ASN A 67 -7.75 18.93 -7.97
C ASN A 67 -6.61 19.96 -8.07
N LYS A 68 -6.43 20.52 -9.27
CA LYS A 68 -5.37 21.53 -9.53
C LYS A 68 -5.57 22.85 -8.80
N ASN A 69 -6.71 23.04 -8.15
CA ASN A 69 -7.05 24.26 -7.41
C ASN A 69 -6.66 24.18 -5.93
N ASN A 70 -5.92 23.13 -5.52
CA ASN A 70 -5.36 22.98 -4.18
C ASN A 70 -6.43 22.76 -3.09
N GLU A 71 -7.60 22.26 -3.43
CA GLU A 71 -8.62 21.87 -2.46
C GLU A 71 -8.68 20.34 -2.47
N MET A 72 -8.38 19.67 -1.34
CA MET A 72 -8.46 18.20 -1.19
C MET A 72 -9.75 17.85 -0.45
N ASN A 73 -10.89 17.97 -1.14
CA ASN A 73 -12.22 17.72 -0.62
C ASN A 73 -12.54 16.22 -0.68
N GLU A 74 -13.19 15.69 0.36
CA GLU A 74 -13.69 14.32 0.34
C GLU A 74 -14.80 14.20 -0.70
N VAL A 75 -14.64 13.25 -1.62
CA VAL A 75 -15.58 12.94 -2.70
C VAL A 75 -16.50 11.79 -2.29
N ALA A 76 -15.95 10.77 -1.63
CA ALA A 76 -16.67 9.59 -1.19
C ALA A 76 -15.92 8.85 -0.07
N SER A 77 -16.64 8.06 0.71
CA SER A 77 -16.09 7.13 1.68
C SER A 77 -16.86 5.80 1.68
N TYR A 78 -16.12 4.70 1.84
CA TYR A 78 -16.64 3.34 1.71
C TYR A 78 -16.15 2.48 2.88
N SER A 79 -17.05 2.05 3.75
CA SER A 79 -16.66 1.26 4.93
C SER A 79 -16.33 -0.19 4.58
N ARG A 80 -15.39 -0.79 5.32
CA ARG A 80 -15.09 -2.22 5.29
C ARG A 80 -15.13 -2.83 6.71
N PRO A 81 -15.47 -4.12 6.87
CA PRO A 81 -15.57 -4.77 8.18
C PRO A 81 -14.31 -4.63 9.04
N GLY A 82 -13.14 -4.81 8.44
CA GLY A 82 -11.84 -4.60 9.08
C GLY A 82 -11.00 -3.52 8.43
N LYS A 83 -9.74 -3.43 8.87
CA LYS A 83 -8.79 -2.43 8.39
C LYS A 83 -8.44 -2.69 6.93
N VAL A 84 -8.52 -1.67 6.08
CA VAL A 84 -7.94 -1.75 4.73
C VAL A 84 -6.44 -1.55 4.84
N LYS A 85 -5.68 -2.60 4.58
CA LYS A 85 -4.22 -2.64 4.80
C LYS A 85 -3.46 -1.95 3.69
N HIS A 86 -3.91 -2.11 2.44
CA HIS A 86 -3.23 -1.54 1.29
C HIS A 86 -4.16 -1.42 0.08
N VAL A 87 -3.85 -0.48 -0.81
CA VAL A 87 -4.48 -0.31 -2.12
C VAL A 87 -3.40 -0.11 -3.18
N ALA A 88 -3.60 -0.67 -4.37
CA ALA A 88 -2.72 -0.51 -5.52
C ALA A 88 -3.52 -0.28 -6.80
N ILE A 89 -2.90 0.38 -7.79
CA ILE A 89 -3.47 0.57 -9.13
C ILE A 89 -2.53 -0.09 -10.14
N GLY A 90 -3.09 -0.94 -11.00
CA GLY A 90 -2.37 -1.59 -12.09
C GLY A 90 -3.35 -2.23 -13.07
N ASP A 91 -2.96 -2.36 -14.33
CA ASP A 91 -3.75 -3.05 -15.37
C ASP A 91 -5.21 -2.55 -15.50
N GLY A 92 -5.44 -1.26 -15.27
CA GLY A 92 -6.77 -0.66 -15.32
C GLY A 92 -7.70 -1.11 -14.19
N LYS A 93 -7.14 -1.56 -13.07
CA LYS A 93 -7.85 -1.98 -11.87
C LYS A 93 -7.29 -1.27 -10.64
N ILE A 94 -8.16 -1.04 -9.66
CA ILE A 94 -7.79 -0.74 -8.29
C ILE A 94 -7.94 -2.04 -7.52
N VAL A 95 -6.91 -2.41 -6.75
CA VAL A 95 -6.93 -3.62 -5.93
C VAL A 95 -6.67 -3.24 -4.48
N GLY A 96 -7.59 -3.62 -3.61
CA GLY A 96 -7.50 -3.45 -2.18
C GLY A 96 -7.34 -4.77 -1.44
N LEU A 97 -6.76 -4.69 -0.24
CA LEU A 97 -6.72 -5.78 0.72
C LEU A 97 -7.22 -5.28 2.07
N TYR A 98 -8.26 -5.91 2.60
CA TYR A 98 -8.79 -5.59 3.92
C TYR A 98 -8.92 -6.82 4.81
N LEU A 99 -8.72 -6.64 6.11
CA LEU A 99 -9.02 -7.66 7.11
C LEU A 99 -10.54 -7.78 7.30
N ASN A 100 -11.05 -8.96 7.64
CA ASN A 100 -12.49 -9.18 7.74
C ASN A 100 -13.10 -8.73 9.06
N ASP A 101 -12.28 -8.39 10.07
CA ASP A 101 -12.71 -7.70 11.29
C ASP A 101 -11.51 -7.00 11.99
N ARG A 102 -11.74 -6.46 13.19
CA ARG A 102 -10.76 -5.65 13.97
C ARG A 102 -10.60 -6.10 15.42
N THR A 103 -11.17 -7.24 15.79
CA THR A 103 -11.36 -7.65 17.19
C THR A 103 -10.25 -8.55 17.73
N HIS A 104 -9.17 -8.69 16.97
CA HIS A 104 -8.07 -9.60 17.25
C HIS A 104 -6.83 -8.90 17.82
N GLY A 105 -6.02 -9.63 18.58
CA GLY A 105 -4.68 -9.22 18.96
C GLY A 105 -3.74 -9.24 17.74
N SER A 106 -2.62 -8.51 17.81
CA SER A 106 -1.72 -8.32 16.66
C SER A 106 -1.18 -9.62 16.05
N GLU A 107 -0.90 -10.63 16.88
CA GLU A 107 -0.31 -11.91 16.48
C GLU A 107 -1.35 -12.95 16.00
N ASP A 108 -2.64 -12.65 16.11
CA ASP A 108 -3.70 -13.57 15.72
C ASP A 108 -3.79 -13.68 14.20
N ALA A 109 -4.22 -14.86 13.73
CA ALA A 109 -4.53 -15.08 12.33
C ALA A 109 -5.90 -14.49 12.02
N VAL A 110 -6.01 -13.71 10.95
CA VAL A 110 -7.26 -13.04 10.56
C VAL A 110 -7.56 -13.31 9.10
N ASP A 111 -8.81 -13.64 8.78
CA ASP A 111 -9.31 -13.70 7.41
C ASP A 111 -9.17 -12.34 6.73
N ALA A 112 -8.81 -12.34 5.44
CA ALA A 112 -8.72 -11.13 4.65
C ALA A 112 -9.38 -11.32 3.30
N THR A 113 -9.83 -10.22 2.73
CA THR A 113 -10.46 -10.18 1.42
C THR A 113 -9.66 -9.26 0.50
N ILE A 114 -9.42 -9.78 -0.69
CA ILE A 114 -8.94 -9.01 -1.83
C ILE A 114 -10.16 -8.48 -2.56
N GLU A 115 -10.07 -7.22 -2.95
CA GLU A 115 -11.11 -6.49 -3.63
C GLU A 115 -10.56 -5.92 -4.94
N VAL A 116 -11.29 -6.12 -6.04
CA VAL A 116 -10.91 -5.69 -7.39
C VAL A 116 -12.00 -4.76 -7.91
N ILE A 117 -11.61 -3.53 -8.22
CA ILE A 117 -12.48 -2.43 -8.63
C ILE A 117 -12.02 -1.94 -10.00
N ASP A 118 -12.96 -1.55 -10.85
CA ASP A 118 -12.62 -0.90 -12.10
C ASP A 118 -12.04 0.50 -11.84
N ARG A 119 -10.83 0.76 -12.34
CA ARG A 119 -10.12 2.02 -12.08
C ARG A 119 -10.87 3.23 -12.64
N ASP A 120 -11.57 3.05 -13.75
CA ASP A 120 -12.15 4.18 -14.47
C ASP A 120 -13.50 4.60 -13.87
N THR A 121 -14.22 3.68 -13.21
CA THR A 121 -15.49 3.98 -12.52
C THR A 121 -15.36 4.19 -11.02
N GLU A 122 -14.31 3.65 -10.37
CA GLU A 122 -14.15 3.67 -8.91
C GLU A 122 -15.40 3.15 -8.17
N ASP A 123 -16.05 2.11 -8.71
CA ASP A 123 -17.24 1.54 -8.07
C ASP A 123 -16.84 0.61 -6.91
N PHE A 124 -16.55 1.22 -5.76
CA PHE A 124 -16.23 0.52 -4.51
C PHE A 124 -17.46 -0.15 -3.87
N GLU A 125 -18.69 0.15 -4.28
CA GLU A 125 -19.90 -0.49 -3.76
C GLU A 125 -20.14 -1.85 -4.42
N ASN A 126 -19.88 -1.96 -5.73
CA ASN A 126 -20.11 -3.17 -6.52
C ASN A 126 -18.81 -3.83 -6.98
N SER A 127 -17.81 -3.83 -6.11
CA SER A 127 -16.51 -4.44 -6.36
C SER A 127 -16.59 -5.97 -6.46
N LYS A 128 -15.63 -6.57 -7.15
CA LYS A 128 -15.42 -8.03 -7.11
C LYS A 128 -14.55 -8.38 -5.92
N THR A 129 -14.95 -9.37 -5.13
CA THR A 129 -14.21 -9.78 -3.93
C THR A 129 -13.92 -11.27 -3.90
N PHE A 130 -12.84 -11.65 -3.23
CA PHE A 130 -12.50 -13.03 -2.90
C PHE A 130 -11.56 -13.08 -1.68
N SER A 131 -11.65 -14.17 -0.92
CA SER A 131 -10.78 -14.37 0.25
C SER A 131 -9.36 -14.71 -0.17
N VAL A 132 -8.39 -14.31 0.65
CA VAL A 132 -7.04 -14.89 0.60
C VAL A 132 -7.11 -16.39 0.93
N SER A 133 -6.19 -17.17 0.38
CA SER A 133 -6.15 -18.63 0.59
C SER A 133 -5.72 -19.03 2.01
N MET A 134 -5.03 -18.15 2.73
CA MET A 134 -4.52 -18.38 4.08
C MET A 134 -4.75 -17.15 4.97
N ASN A 135 -5.13 -17.36 6.23
CA ASN A 135 -5.35 -16.28 7.18
C ASN A 135 -4.05 -15.52 7.48
N ILE A 136 -4.09 -14.20 7.36
CA ILE A 136 -2.92 -13.35 7.55
C ILE A 136 -2.46 -13.42 8.99
N LYS A 137 -1.16 -13.73 9.20
CA LYS A 137 -0.54 -13.80 10.52
C LYS A 137 0.92 -13.31 10.49
N PRO A 138 1.34 -12.40 11.40
CA PRO A 138 0.48 -11.55 12.23
C PRO A 138 -0.38 -10.60 11.39
N ASN A 139 -1.53 -10.18 11.92
CA ASN A 139 -2.46 -9.30 11.21
C ASN A 139 -2.07 -7.81 11.25
N ASP A 140 -1.20 -7.43 12.18
CA ASP A 140 -0.69 -6.06 12.31
C ASP A 140 0.44 -5.73 11.32
N GLY A 141 0.98 -6.74 10.62
CA GLY A 141 1.95 -6.55 9.55
C GLY A 141 1.43 -5.66 8.41
N LYS A 142 2.33 -5.25 7.51
CA LYS A 142 1.99 -4.24 6.50
C LYS A 142 0.94 -4.72 5.49
N ASN A 143 1.08 -5.96 5.03
CA ASN A 143 0.16 -6.62 4.10
C ASN A 143 -0.06 -5.85 2.78
N VAL A 144 1.03 -5.68 2.02
CA VAL A 144 1.06 -4.87 0.80
C VAL A 144 0.59 -5.66 -0.42
N VAL A 145 -0.18 -5.00 -1.29
CA VAL A 145 -0.57 -5.50 -2.60
C VAL A 145 0.15 -4.78 -3.75
N ALA A 146 0.46 -5.52 -4.81
CA ALA A 146 0.89 -4.99 -6.11
C ALA A 146 0.11 -5.67 -7.24
N VAL A 147 -0.01 -5.00 -8.39
CA VAL A 147 -0.78 -5.48 -9.55
C VAL A 147 0.08 -5.34 -10.80
N ASN A 148 0.23 -6.44 -11.54
CA ASN A 148 0.92 -6.46 -12.82
C ASN A 148 0.53 -7.72 -13.62
N ASP A 149 0.42 -7.60 -14.94
CA ASP A 149 0.00 -8.67 -15.86
C ASP A 149 -1.28 -9.41 -15.44
N ASN A 150 -2.29 -8.66 -14.98
CA ASN A 150 -3.55 -9.17 -14.46
C ASN A 150 -3.37 -10.19 -13.33
N LYS A 151 -2.29 -10.07 -12.56
CA LYS A 151 -2.05 -10.82 -11.33
C LYS A 151 -1.98 -9.86 -10.15
N ILE A 152 -2.38 -10.39 -9.00
CA ILE A 152 -2.38 -9.69 -7.72
C ILE A 152 -1.35 -10.34 -6.82
N TYR A 153 -0.35 -9.57 -6.43
CA TYR A 153 0.76 -10.00 -5.58
C TYR A 153 0.52 -9.49 -4.18
N VAL A 154 0.42 -10.39 -3.21
CA VAL A 154 0.04 -10.06 -1.84
C VAL A 154 1.12 -10.53 -0.88
N CYS A 155 1.83 -9.60 -0.26
CA CYS A 155 2.61 -9.91 0.93
C CYS A 155 1.63 -10.17 2.09
N GLN A 156 1.64 -11.37 2.67
CA GLN A 156 0.74 -11.78 3.76
C GLN A 156 1.51 -11.97 5.07
N SER A 157 2.21 -10.92 5.51
CA SER A 157 3.04 -10.95 6.72
C SER A 157 4.00 -12.15 6.74
N GLY A 158 3.91 -13.02 7.76
CA GLY A 158 4.83 -14.15 7.92
C GLY A 158 4.60 -15.29 6.94
N LEU A 159 3.44 -15.33 6.29
CA LEU A 159 3.12 -16.34 5.28
C LEU A 159 3.93 -16.15 3.98
N GLY A 160 4.47 -14.96 3.74
CA GLY A 160 5.24 -14.66 2.54
C GLY A 160 4.41 -14.02 1.45
N LEU A 161 4.75 -14.30 0.20
CA LEU A 161 4.07 -13.78 -0.98
C LEU A 161 3.05 -14.81 -1.48
N TYR A 162 1.83 -14.37 -1.74
CA TYR A 162 0.82 -15.12 -2.48
C TYR A 162 0.42 -14.37 -3.73
N VAL A 163 0.24 -15.08 -4.84
CA VAL A 163 -0.11 -14.50 -6.15
C VAL A 163 -1.43 -15.10 -6.62
N TYR A 164 -2.38 -14.23 -6.95
CA TYR A 164 -3.72 -14.61 -7.42
C TYR A 164 -3.95 -14.07 -8.83
N ASP A 165 -4.81 -14.74 -9.59
CA ASP A 165 -5.43 -14.12 -10.75
C ASP A 165 -6.54 -13.14 -10.31
N MET A 166 -7.10 -12.39 -11.25
CA MET A 166 -8.22 -11.46 -10.99
C MET A 166 -9.54 -12.15 -10.61
N ASN A 167 -9.57 -13.49 -10.54
CA ASN A 167 -10.71 -14.29 -10.10
C ASN A 167 -10.52 -14.89 -8.70
N GLY A 168 -9.37 -14.67 -8.06
CA GLY A 168 -9.05 -15.21 -6.74
C GLY A 168 -8.51 -16.62 -6.76
N THR A 169 -8.13 -17.15 -7.92
CA THR A 169 -7.42 -18.42 -8.02
C THR A 169 -5.95 -18.18 -7.69
N GLU A 170 -5.46 -18.82 -6.62
CA GLU A 170 -4.03 -18.82 -6.31
C GLU A 170 -3.24 -19.43 -7.49
N GLN A 171 -2.28 -18.67 -8.00
CA GLN A 171 -1.40 -19.07 -9.09
C GLN A 171 -0.12 -19.72 -8.54
N TRP A 172 0.48 -19.08 -7.54
CA TRP A 172 1.66 -19.55 -6.84
C TRP A 172 1.90 -18.72 -5.58
N ASN A 173 2.79 -19.22 -4.71
CA ASN A 173 3.23 -18.53 -3.52
C ASN A 173 4.73 -18.75 -3.29
N TRP A 174 5.33 -17.91 -2.47
CA TRP A 174 6.72 -18.08 -2.03
C TRP A 174 6.89 -17.65 -0.57
N GLN A 175 7.54 -18.50 0.22
CA GLN A 175 7.89 -18.24 1.62
C GLN A 175 9.38 -18.44 1.84
N MET A 176 9.98 -17.60 2.69
CA MET A 176 11.38 -17.78 3.03
C MET A 176 11.64 -19.15 3.70
N PRO A 177 12.80 -19.78 3.47
CA PRO A 177 13.13 -21.05 4.10
C PRO A 177 13.12 -20.96 5.63
N LYS A 178 12.57 -21.98 6.31
CA LYS A 178 12.51 -22.07 7.78
C LYS A 178 11.85 -20.85 8.43
N ALA A 179 10.74 -20.37 7.85
CA ALA A 179 10.08 -19.14 8.26
C ALA A 179 9.63 -19.10 9.74
N TRP A 180 9.24 -20.24 10.30
CA TRP A 180 8.71 -20.35 11.65
C TRP A 180 9.81 -20.52 12.72
N ASP A 181 9.64 -19.88 13.88
CA ASP A 181 10.44 -20.09 15.09
C ASP A 181 9.62 -20.84 16.15
N ASP A 182 9.84 -22.14 16.26
CA ASP A 182 9.11 -23.00 17.21
C ASP A 182 9.25 -22.56 18.67
N LYS A 183 10.39 -21.98 19.04
CA LYS A 183 10.64 -21.57 20.43
C LYS A 183 9.87 -20.32 20.80
N LYS A 184 9.66 -19.43 19.84
CA LYS A 184 8.96 -18.15 20.05
C LYS A 184 7.49 -18.20 19.62
N GLY A 185 7.09 -19.20 18.83
CA GLY A 185 5.74 -19.31 18.31
C GLY A 185 5.37 -18.19 17.33
N ILE A 186 6.36 -17.66 16.59
CA ILE A 186 6.17 -16.55 15.64
C ILE A 186 6.99 -16.78 14.36
N TYR A 187 6.66 -16.03 13.30
CA TYR A 187 7.48 -15.96 12.09
C TYR A 187 8.77 -15.16 12.33
N LYS A 188 9.88 -15.62 11.76
CA LYS A 188 11.21 -14.99 11.93
C LYS A 188 11.35 -13.67 11.16
N ALA A 189 10.55 -13.48 10.12
CA ALA A 189 10.50 -12.28 9.30
C ALA A 189 9.14 -12.16 8.61
N LEU A 190 8.77 -10.94 8.21
CA LEU A 190 7.50 -10.64 7.56
C LEU A 190 7.75 -10.12 6.14
N CYS A 191 6.96 -10.58 5.17
CA CYS A 191 6.82 -9.95 3.86
C CYS A 191 6.08 -8.63 4.08
N ASN A 192 6.82 -7.53 4.00
CA ASN A 192 6.33 -6.20 4.34
C ASN A 192 5.91 -5.39 3.12
N GLY A 193 6.53 -5.64 1.97
CA GLY A 193 6.29 -4.86 0.76
C GLY A 193 6.67 -5.65 -0.48
N CYS A 194 5.95 -5.41 -1.56
CA CYS A 194 6.30 -5.94 -2.86
C CYS A 194 6.25 -4.83 -3.93
N PHE A 195 7.11 -4.97 -4.94
CA PHE A 195 7.03 -4.27 -6.21
C PHE A 195 7.20 -5.32 -7.31
N VAL A 196 6.56 -5.12 -8.46
CA VAL A 196 6.58 -6.07 -9.56
C VAL A 196 6.80 -5.31 -10.87
N ASP A 197 7.76 -5.77 -11.65
CA ASP A 197 7.93 -5.35 -13.04
C ASP A 197 7.69 -6.52 -14.01
N ASP A 198 8.08 -6.34 -15.27
CA ASP A 198 7.87 -7.33 -16.30
C ASP A 198 8.66 -8.63 -16.06
N GLN A 199 9.79 -8.56 -15.35
CA GLN A 199 10.74 -9.67 -15.16
C GLN A 199 10.75 -10.26 -13.75
N TYR A 200 10.56 -9.43 -12.74
CA TYR A 200 10.88 -9.77 -11.36
C TYR A 200 9.81 -9.34 -10.36
N VAL A 201 9.73 -10.10 -9.27
CA VAL A 201 9.01 -9.71 -8.05
C VAL A 201 10.03 -9.35 -6.98
N TYR A 202 9.98 -8.12 -6.50
CA TYR A 202 10.89 -7.57 -5.51
C TYR A 202 10.18 -7.50 -4.16
N LEU A 203 10.73 -8.16 -3.15
CA LEU A 203 10.15 -8.22 -1.82
C LEU A 203 11.03 -7.48 -0.80
N ALA A 204 10.42 -6.59 -0.04
CA ALA A 204 10.94 -6.13 1.25
C ALA A 204 10.46 -7.12 2.32
N TYR A 205 11.32 -8.07 2.69
CA TYR A 205 10.98 -9.20 3.57
C TYR A 205 11.56 -9.02 4.98
N GLY A 206 11.29 -7.86 5.59
CA GLY A 206 11.58 -7.64 7.00
C GLY A 206 13.04 -7.91 7.39
N SER A 207 13.24 -8.62 8.50
CA SER A 207 14.56 -9.05 9.00
C SER A 207 15.28 -10.06 8.09
N TYR A 208 14.58 -10.67 7.12
CA TYR A 208 15.18 -11.52 6.10
C TYR A 208 15.88 -10.67 5.03
N GLY A 209 15.40 -9.47 4.75
CA GLY A 209 16.03 -8.51 3.85
C GLY A 209 15.30 -8.40 2.51
N ILE A 210 16.05 -8.11 1.44
CA ILE A 210 15.52 -8.06 0.07
C ILE A 210 15.50 -9.47 -0.50
N VAL A 211 14.41 -9.83 -1.18
CA VAL A 211 14.33 -11.01 -2.03
C VAL A 211 13.88 -10.56 -3.41
N VAL A 212 14.54 -11.04 -4.46
CA VAL A 212 14.11 -10.85 -5.84
C VAL A 212 13.80 -12.23 -6.40
N LEU A 213 12.59 -12.41 -6.90
CA LEU A 213 12.13 -13.65 -7.54
C LEU A 213 12.01 -13.41 -9.05
N ASP A 214 12.41 -14.40 -9.84
CA ASP A 214 12.07 -14.44 -11.26
C ASP A 214 10.57 -14.68 -11.41
N LYS A 215 9.90 -13.84 -12.20
CA LYS A 215 8.44 -13.87 -12.31
C LYS A 215 7.92 -15.08 -13.09
N ASN A 216 8.75 -15.74 -13.89
CA ASN A 216 8.38 -16.90 -14.70
C ASN A 216 8.77 -18.22 -14.03
N THR A 217 9.98 -18.31 -13.47
CA THR A 217 10.45 -19.53 -12.80
C THR A 217 10.06 -19.58 -11.32
N HIS A 218 9.73 -18.42 -10.74
CA HIS A 218 9.46 -18.22 -9.31
C HIS A 218 10.66 -18.52 -8.40
N GLU A 219 11.85 -18.65 -8.99
CA GLU A 219 13.09 -18.90 -8.26
C GLU A 219 13.67 -17.62 -7.67
N VAL A 220 14.42 -17.76 -6.57
CA VAL A 220 15.15 -16.64 -5.97
C VAL A 220 16.33 -16.28 -6.85
N VAL A 221 16.26 -15.12 -7.50
CA VAL A 221 17.35 -14.53 -8.28
C VAL A 221 18.43 -13.97 -7.35
N THR A 222 18.00 -13.24 -6.32
CA THR A 222 18.93 -12.75 -5.31
C THR A 222 18.26 -12.56 -3.96
N HIS A 223 19.08 -12.68 -2.92
CA HIS A 223 18.72 -12.39 -1.54
C HIS A 223 19.80 -11.51 -0.93
N ARG A 224 19.39 -10.41 -0.29
CA ARG A 224 20.30 -9.51 0.41
C ARG A 224 19.75 -9.12 1.78
N LYS A 225 20.38 -9.67 2.82
CA LYS A 225 20.18 -9.20 4.19
C LYS A 225 21.08 -8.01 4.50
N THR A 226 20.51 -6.99 5.12
CA THR A 226 21.25 -5.86 5.71
C THR A 226 21.01 -5.83 7.23
N GLN A 227 21.49 -4.80 7.94
CA GLN A 227 21.45 -4.76 9.41
C GLN A 227 20.04 -4.67 10.01
N ASN A 228 19.08 -4.08 9.30
CA ASN A 228 17.73 -3.81 9.82
C ASN A 228 16.64 -4.36 8.89
N SER A 229 15.39 -4.26 9.34
CA SER A 229 14.20 -4.77 8.65
C SER A 229 13.93 -4.02 7.34
N ALA A 230 13.84 -4.73 6.21
CA ALA A 230 13.33 -4.17 4.95
C ALA A 230 11.82 -3.98 5.06
N ASN A 231 11.35 -2.75 4.83
CA ASN A 231 9.98 -2.35 5.16
C ASN A 231 9.18 -1.83 3.95
N TYR A 232 9.85 -1.43 2.89
CA TYR A 232 9.24 -0.95 1.65
C TYR A 232 10.26 -1.11 0.54
N ILE A 233 9.81 -1.40 -0.67
CA ILE A 233 10.63 -1.49 -1.86
C ILE A 233 9.87 -0.91 -3.05
N THR A 234 10.57 -0.15 -3.87
CA THR A 234 10.11 0.24 -5.21
C THR A 234 11.29 0.20 -6.17
N VAL A 235 11.01 0.05 -7.47
CA VAL A 235 12.04 -0.01 -8.50
C VAL A 235 11.80 1.09 -9.52
N LYS A 236 12.87 1.78 -9.89
CA LYS A 236 12.85 2.80 -10.94
C LYS A 236 14.18 2.79 -11.67
N ASP A 237 14.12 2.72 -13.00
CA ASP A 237 15.29 2.81 -13.89
C ASP A 237 16.42 1.83 -13.52
N GLY A 238 16.04 0.60 -13.12
CA GLY A 238 16.97 -0.48 -12.74
C GLY A 238 17.53 -0.38 -11.31
N TYR A 239 17.07 0.59 -10.51
CA TYR A 239 17.47 0.75 -9.11
C TYR A 239 16.35 0.35 -8.16
N MET A 240 16.68 -0.43 -7.13
CA MET A 240 15.81 -0.77 -6.02
C MET A 240 16.01 0.26 -4.89
N TYR A 241 14.92 0.89 -4.46
CA TYR A 241 14.88 1.85 -3.37
C TYR A 241 14.20 1.20 -2.17
N VAL A 242 14.95 0.92 -1.11
CA VAL A 242 14.48 0.11 0.02
C VAL A 242 14.56 0.88 1.33
N ALA A 243 13.44 0.95 2.04
CA ALA A 243 13.38 1.59 3.36
C ALA A 243 13.69 0.58 4.48
N TYR A 244 14.66 0.89 5.35
CA TYR A 244 15.09 0.01 6.45
C TYR A 244 14.78 0.55 7.85
N GLY A 245 13.74 1.37 8.00
CA GLY A 245 13.42 2.03 9.26
C GLY A 245 14.62 2.85 9.77
N ARG A 246 15.22 2.44 10.90
CA ARG A 246 16.37 3.13 11.51
C ARG A 246 17.62 3.17 10.63
N SER A 247 17.78 2.23 9.70
CA SER A 247 18.89 2.23 8.72
C SER A 247 18.62 3.10 7.48
N ARG A 248 17.52 3.87 7.49
CA ARG A 248 17.15 4.83 6.44
C ARG A 248 16.93 4.17 5.08
N LEU A 249 16.82 4.99 4.03
CA LEU A 249 16.73 4.55 2.64
C LEU A 249 18.09 3.98 2.19
N GLN A 250 18.06 2.85 1.48
CA GLN A 250 19.21 2.28 0.79
C GLN A 250 18.85 2.05 -0.68
N VAL A 251 19.82 2.25 -1.56
CA VAL A 251 19.66 2.11 -3.01
C VAL A 251 20.56 0.97 -3.49
N PHE A 252 19.99 0.05 -4.25
CA PHE A 252 20.69 -1.09 -4.82
C PHE A 252 20.48 -1.11 -6.32
N LYS A 253 21.40 -1.75 -7.03
CA LYS A 253 21.26 -2.07 -8.44
C LYS A 253 21.43 -3.58 -8.57
N LEU A 254 20.56 -4.22 -9.35
CA LEU A 254 20.79 -5.60 -9.77
C LEU A 254 21.91 -5.54 -10.83
N ALA A 255 23.06 -6.14 -10.52
CA ALA A 255 24.15 -6.25 -11.49
C ALA A 255 23.84 -7.41 -12.45
N GLU A 256 24.09 -7.18 -13.73
CA GLU A 256 24.10 -8.23 -14.76
C GLU A 256 25.26 -9.22 -14.55
#